data_AF-A0A9D8NK86-F1
#
_entry.id   AF-A0A9D8NK86-F1
#
_cell.length_a   1.000
_cell.length_b   1.000
_cell.length_c   1.000
_cell.angle_alpha   90.00
_cell.angle_beta   90.00
_cell.angle_gamma   90.00
#
_symmetry.space_group_name_H-M   'P 1'
#
loop_
_entity.id
_entity.type
_entity.pdbx_description
1 polymer ?
#
loop_
_entity_poly.entity_id
_entity_poly.type
_entity_poly.pdbx_seq_one_letter_code
_entity_poly.pdbx_strand_id
1 'polypeptide(L)'
;MEAKNLIRNGALLVTAALFLAAAAPSAGQAKAPAPPPPDAAEVPPGPLKCVVCEKTGLTGTIYRHKFGLVCDQCRPLERTCANCGIPMREPGGKSADGRAFCKFEFATLVFKQEEARKVYDETVLDLRRLLGGVLDLKFTNLNVQVFDVDYWNHRSGRPVAETMRRPGFAQTITAGREMKHTILLLSGVPRDDLASVCAHEHTHLWLNENMPELRAMEQNTIEGLCELVAFKLAAARQLETQQTRIRRNTYTAGRIETLIAAEQRHGMFALLEWARRGTNAIADDASLAAFSAKNPPRPAPSLVSPVPAKAPPVLNPAAKPPPVASLRLIGLFLTPKKRAAQVNDQLFEPGDVRRIQLGEKIAMVKCIEIRTNAVVLSVDGSTNHVTLWHVGR
;
A
#
# COMPACT_ATOMS: atom_id res chain seq x y z
N MET A 1 28.36 -51.42 11.44
CA MET A 1 27.25 -51.49 10.46
C MET A 1 26.08 -50.72 11.05
N GLU A 2 26.26 -49.41 11.22
CA GLU A 2 25.72 -48.32 10.36
C GLU A 2 24.19 -48.19 10.39
N ALA A 3 23.75 -47.20 11.16
CA ALA A 3 22.45 -46.54 11.07
C ALA A 3 22.58 -45.30 10.16
N LYS A 4 21.60 -45.05 9.29
CA LYS A 4 21.36 -43.79 8.57
C LYS A 4 19.98 -43.82 7.90
N ASN A 5 19.06 -42.95 8.32
CA ASN A 5 18.61 -41.84 7.47
C ASN A 5 17.61 -40.93 8.19
N LEU A 6 18.00 -39.66 8.26
CA LEU A 6 17.36 -38.55 8.92
C LEU A 6 16.88 -37.54 7.88
N ILE A 7 15.75 -36.91 8.20
CA ILE A 7 15.11 -35.71 7.65
C ILE A 7 16.12 -34.63 7.24
N ARG A 8 15.90 -33.96 6.09
CA ARG A 8 16.53 -32.66 5.75
C ARG A 8 15.52 -31.67 5.17
N ASN A 9 15.13 -30.72 6.02
CA ASN A 9 14.72 -29.36 5.66
C ASN A 9 15.98 -28.50 5.49
N GLY A 10 16.05 -27.68 4.45
CA GLY A 10 17.16 -26.75 4.21
C GLY A 10 16.70 -25.30 4.23
N ALA A 11 16.80 -24.66 5.40
CA ALA A 11 16.81 -23.21 5.53
C ALA A 11 18.26 -22.73 5.32
N LEU A 12 18.50 -21.83 4.37
CA LEU A 12 19.81 -21.24 4.14
C LEU A 12 19.94 -19.96 4.99
N LEU A 13 20.62 -20.08 6.13
CA LEU A 13 21.27 -18.94 6.81
C LEU A 13 22.53 -18.58 6.01
N VAL A 14 22.68 -17.34 5.59
CA VAL A 14 23.97 -16.80 5.12
C VAL A 14 24.42 -15.76 6.14
N THR A 15 25.48 -16.12 6.87
CA THR A 15 26.27 -15.28 7.76
C THR A 15 27.07 -14.25 6.95
N ALA A 16 26.84 -12.97 7.20
CA ALA A 16 27.68 -11.90 6.66
C ALA A 16 28.91 -11.71 7.56
N ALA A 17 30.10 -11.99 7.02
CA ALA A 17 31.37 -11.67 7.64
C ALA A 17 31.72 -10.19 7.35
N LEU A 18 31.98 -9.42 8.42
CA LEU A 18 32.56 -8.08 8.35
C LEU A 18 33.98 -8.15 7.79
N PHE A 19 34.25 -7.44 6.70
CA PHE A 19 35.59 -6.99 6.34
C PHE A 19 35.70 -5.48 6.59
N LEU A 20 36.48 -5.12 7.59
CA LEU A 20 36.97 -3.76 7.84
C LEU A 20 38.17 -3.50 6.92
N ALA A 21 38.02 -2.61 5.96
CA ALA A 21 39.14 -1.98 5.27
C ALA A 21 39.12 -0.48 5.58
N ALA A 22 40.09 -0.03 6.37
CA ALA A 22 40.31 1.37 6.68
C ALA A 22 40.98 2.07 5.48
N ALA A 23 40.34 3.11 4.95
CA ALA A 23 40.94 4.04 4.01
C ALA A 23 41.31 5.34 4.74
N ALA A 24 42.59 5.72 4.66
CA ALA A 24 43.13 6.96 5.23
C ALA A 24 42.62 8.22 4.47
N PRO A 25 42.54 9.39 5.12
CA PRO A 25 42.01 10.59 4.51
C PRO A 25 43.05 11.31 3.64
N SER A 26 42.67 11.67 2.40
CA SER A 26 43.43 12.62 1.58
C SER A 26 43.06 14.05 1.98
N ALA A 27 44.07 14.84 2.34
CA ALA A 27 43.96 16.25 2.66
C ALA A 27 43.72 17.12 1.41
N GLY A 28 42.93 18.18 1.58
CA GLY A 28 43.10 19.43 0.83
C GLY A 28 42.23 19.63 -0.40
N GLN A 29 40.99 20.09 -0.21
CA GLN A 29 40.31 21.02 -1.12
C GLN A 29 39.25 21.81 -0.34
N ALA A 30 39.48 23.12 -0.20
CA ALA A 30 38.53 24.04 0.42
C ALA A 30 37.26 24.12 -0.43
N LYS A 31 36.17 23.54 0.07
CA LYS A 31 34.86 23.57 -0.57
C LYS A 31 34.24 24.94 -0.30
N ALA A 32 33.91 25.68 -1.36
CA ALA A 32 33.13 26.91 -1.26
C ALA A 32 31.85 26.66 -0.44
N PRO A 33 31.39 27.63 0.37
CA PRO A 33 30.18 27.46 1.18
C PRO A 33 29.00 27.13 0.27
N ALA A 34 28.27 26.07 0.63
CA ALA A 34 27.07 25.67 -0.08
C ALA A 34 26.07 26.84 -0.10
N PRO A 35 25.35 27.06 -1.22
CA PRO A 35 24.26 28.02 -1.23
C PRO A 35 23.23 27.65 -0.14
N PRO A 36 22.64 28.64 0.55
CA PRO A 36 21.64 28.37 1.57
C PRO A 36 20.46 27.57 0.98
N PRO A 37 19.85 26.66 1.77
CA PRO A 37 18.73 25.86 1.29
C PRO A 37 17.57 26.76 0.84
N PRO A 38 16.85 26.40 -0.24
CA PRO A 38 15.73 27.17 -0.76
C PRO A 38 14.50 26.96 0.11
N ASP A 39 14.49 27.51 1.33
CA ASP A 39 13.35 27.47 2.26
C ASP A 39 13.42 28.58 3.34
N ALA A 40 14.06 29.71 3.05
CA ALA A 40 13.88 30.92 3.85
C ALA A 40 12.54 31.59 3.46
N ALA A 41 11.42 30.91 3.70
CA ALA A 41 10.12 31.56 3.64
C ALA A 41 10.13 32.71 4.68
N GLU A 42 9.99 33.93 4.18
CA GLU A 42 9.81 35.14 4.99
C GLU A 42 8.78 34.85 6.08
N VAL A 43 9.15 35.16 7.32
CA VAL A 43 8.24 35.05 8.45
C VAL A 43 7.09 36.03 8.17
N PRO A 44 5.84 35.57 8.03
CA PRO A 44 4.74 36.46 7.69
C PRO A 44 4.62 37.58 8.73
N PRO A 45 4.36 38.83 8.32
CA PRO A 45 4.22 39.94 9.23
C PRO A 45 3.01 39.70 10.14
N GLY A 46 3.29 39.44 11.42
CA GLY A 46 2.31 39.13 12.44
C GLY A 46 3.01 38.68 13.73
N PRO A 47 2.35 38.76 14.90
CA PRO A 47 2.96 38.28 16.14
C PRO A 47 3.24 36.78 16.02
N LEU A 48 4.49 36.38 16.24
CA LEU A 48 4.89 34.98 16.22
C LEU A 48 4.02 34.21 17.23
N LYS A 49 3.32 33.17 16.77
CA LYS A 49 2.40 32.35 17.57
C LYS A 49 2.87 30.89 17.58
N CYS A 50 2.92 30.28 18.76
CA CYS A 50 3.21 28.84 18.89
C CYS A 50 1.98 28.02 18.49
N VAL A 51 2.15 27.07 17.58
CA VAL A 51 1.06 26.18 17.11
C VAL A 51 0.62 25.15 18.17
N VAL A 52 1.47 24.88 19.17
CA VAL A 52 1.22 23.86 20.21
C VAL A 52 0.50 24.46 21.43
N CYS A 53 0.96 25.60 21.94
CA CYS A 53 0.42 26.25 23.14
C CYS A 53 -0.30 27.58 22.87
N GLU A 54 -0.36 28.02 21.62
CA GLU A 54 -1.04 29.25 21.19
C GLU A 54 -0.45 30.57 21.75
N LYS A 55 0.65 30.51 22.49
CA LYS A 55 1.39 31.69 22.98
C LYS A 55 1.81 32.59 21.82
N THR A 56 1.43 33.86 21.89
CA THR A 56 1.85 34.93 20.97
C THR A 56 3.09 35.65 21.50
N GLY A 57 3.80 36.39 20.64
CA GLY A 57 5.00 37.11 21.03
C GLY A 57 6.13 36.15 21.40
N LEU A 58 6.39 35.15 20.54
CA LEU A 58 7.47 34.19 20.79
C LEU A 58 8.82 34.90 20.87
N THR A 59 9.54 34.61 21.94
CA THR A 59 10.92 35.05 22.20
C THR A 59 11.83 33.81 22.32
N GLY A 60 13.14 33.98 22.15
CA GLY A 60 14.10 32.88 22.27
C GLY A 60 14.19 32.00 21.02
N THR A 61 14.51 30.72 21.20
CA THR A 61 14.64 29.78 20.08
C THR A 61 13.27 29.33 19.58
N ILE A 62 13.01 29.51 18.28
CA ILE A 62 11.75 29.16 17.64
C ILE A 62 12.02 28.10 16.59
N TYR A 63 11.26 27.01 16.65
CA TYR A 63 11.40 25.87 15.73
C TYR A 63 10.32 25.94 14.66
N ARG A 64 10.68 25.70 13.40
CA ARG A 64 9.72 25.60 12.29
C ARG A 64 9.22 24.17 12.16
N HIS A 65 7.90 24.01 12.08
CA HIS A 65 7.22 22.77 11.73
C HIS A 65 6.26 23.03 10.56
N LYS A 66 5.87 21.99 9.80
CA LYS A 66 4.97 22.16 8.64
C LYS A 66 3.60 22.77 8.97
N PHE A 67 3.18 22.72 10.25
CA PHE A 67 1.93 23.30 10.73
C PHE A 67 2.09 24.70 11.36
N GLY A 68 3.33 25.18 11.52
CA GLY A 68 3.60 26.49 12.13
C GLY A 68 4.81 26.48 13.06
N LEU A 69 4.95 27.55 13.83
CA LEU A 69 6.08 27.76 14.74
C LEU A 69 5.87 27.03 16.07
N VAL A 70 6.91 26.42 16.62
CA VAL A 70 6.92 25.75 17.93
C VAL A 70 7.88 26.49 18.85
N CYS A 71 7.41 26.89 20.04
CA CYS A 71 8.25 27.57 21.02
C CYS A 71 9.23 26.61 21.72
N ASP A 72 10.29 27.19 22.28
CA ASP A 72 11.28 26.54 23.15
C ASP A 72 10.68 25.65 24.25
N GLN A 73 9.59 26.08 24.87
CA GLN A 73 8.91 25.31 25.93
C GLN A 73 8.13 24.10 25.41
N CYS A 74 7.64 24.15 24.16
CA CYS A 74 6.87 23.05 23.59
C CYS A 74 7.75 22.05 22.84
N ARG A 75 8.93 22.47 22.36
CA ARG A 75 9.86 21.59 21.66
C ARG A 75 10.25 20.32 22.43
N PRO A 76 10.56 20.36 23.74
CA PRO A 76 11.02 19.19 24.48
C PRO A 76 9.88 18.33 25.04
N LEU A 77 8.62 18.59 24.69
CA LEU A 77 7.52 17.72 25.13
C LEU A 77 7.75 16.29 24.62
N GLU A 78 7.72 15.32 25.53
CA GLU A 78 7.97 13.90 25.22
C GLU A 78 6.93 13.33 24.25
N ARG A 79 5.68 13.77 24.39
CA ARG A 79 4.58 13.33 23.54
C ARG A 79 4.66 14.03 22.18
N THR A 80 4.86 13.24 21.13
CA THR A 80 4.90 13.71 19.74
C THR A 80 3.87 12.98 18.88
N CYS A 81 3.41 13.62 17.80
CA CYS A 81 2.53 12.99 16.83
C CYS A 81 3.26 11.84 16.14
N ALA A 82 2.65 10.65 16.09
CA ALA A 82 3.27 9.49 15.46
C ALA A 82 3.45 9.64 13.95
N ASN A 83 2.72 10.55 13.30
CA ASN A 83 2.81 10.81 11.87
C ASN A 83 3.77 11.97 11.54
N CYS A 84 3.52 13.19 12.03
CA CYS A 84 4.39 14.35 11.74
C CYS A 84 5.50 14.65 12.75
N GLY A 85 5.50 14.03 13.93
CA GLY A 85 6.48 14.30 14.97
C GLY A 85 6.31 15.63 15.72
N ILE A 86 5.24 16.40 15.47
CA ILE A 86 4.99 17.64 16.22
C ILE A 86 4.81 17.33 17.71
N PRO A 87 5.44 18.07 18.64
CA PRO A 87 5.17 17.92 20.06
C PRO A 87 3.74 18.35 20.40
N MET A 88 3.15 17.69 21.40
CA MET A 88 1.74 17.87 21.76
C MET A 88 1.57 17.89 23.28
N ARG A 89 0.79 18.85 23.78
CA ARG A 89 0.28 18.79 25.17
C ARG A 89 -0.81 17.74 25.25
N GLU A 90 -1.86 17.91 24.44
CA GLU A 90 -2.95 16.95 24.32
C GLU A 90 -3.03 16.38 22.91
N PRO A 91 -3.24 15.05 22.76
CA PRO A 91 -3.46 14.44 21.46
C PRO A 91 -4.85 14.80 20.92
N GLY A 92 -4.97 14.86 19.59
CA GLY A 92 -6.28 14.87 18.92
C GLY A 92 -6.98 13.51 18.99
N GLY A 93 -6.18 12.44 19.09
CA GLY A 93 -6.67 11.09 19.34
C GLY A 93 -5.53 10.06 19.34
N LYS A 94 -5.90 8.78 19.49
CA LYS A 94 -4.95 7.65 19.55
C LYS A 94 -5.44 6.48 18.70
N SER A 95 -4.50 5.70 18.15
CA SER A 95 -4.78 4.40 17.55
C SER A 95 -4.92 3.31 18.63
N ALA A 96 -5.37 2.12 18.23
CA ALA A 96 -5.52 0.99 19.16
C ALA A 96 -4.18 0.50 19.73
N ASP A 97 -3.07 0.67 19.01
CA ASP A 97 -1.70 0.38 19.49
C ASP A 97 -1.08 1.51 20.33
N GLY A 98 -1.85 2.58 20.62
CA GLY A 98 -1.45 3.63 21.56
C GLY A 98 -0.64 4.78 20.96
N ARG A 99 -0.36 4.78 19.64
CA ARG A 99 0.23 5.93 18.95
C ARG A 99 -0.67 7.15 19.10
N ALA A 100 -0.08 8.29 19.46
CA ALA A 100 -0.77 9.55 19.63
C ALA A 100 -0.68 10.41 18.36
N PHE A 101 -1.74 11.11 18.01
CA PHE A 101 -1.81 11.95 16.81
C PHE A 101 -2.24 13.38 17.14
N CYS A 102 -1.71 14.36 16.42
CA CYS A 102 -2.04 15.76 16.62
C CYS A 102 -3.41 16.12 16.06
N LYS A 103 -4.02 17.18 16.60
CA LYS A 103 -5.31 17.71 16.12
C LYS A 103 -5.29 18.10 14.63
N PHE A 104 -4.13 18.41 14.08
CA PHE A 104 -3.98 18.81 12.67
C PHE A 104 -4.14 17.63 11.69
N GLU A 105 -3.68 16.44 12.08
CA GLU A 105 -3.68 15.27 11.20
C GLU A 105 -4.77 14.29 11.54
N PHE A 106 -5.25 14.26 12.78
CA PHE A 106 -6.16 13.21 13.25
C PHE A 106 -7.41 13.03 12.37
N ALA A 107 -7.96 14.13 11.84
CA ALA A 107 -9.13 14.11 10.97
C ALA A 107 -8.90 13.47 9.59
N THR A 108 -7.64 13.32 9.15
CA THR A 108 -7.30 12.73 7.84
C THR A 108 -6.78 11.31 7.94
N LEU A 109 -6.67 10.76 9.15
CA LEU A 109 -6.12 9.42 9.39
C LEU A 109 -7.14 8.32 9.13
N VAL A 110 -6.69 7.26 8.48
CA VAL A 110 -7.49 6.08 8.20
C VAL A 110 -7.22 5.01 9.26
N PHE A 111 -8.25 4.63 10.00
CA PHE A 111 -8.17 3.59 11.03
C PHE A 111 -8.97 2.34 10.70
N LYS A 112 -10.05 2.48 9.93
CA LYS A 112 -11.03 1.41 9.72
C LYS A 112 -10.70 0.59 8.48
N GLN A 113 -10.93 -0.72 8.58
CA GLN A 113 -10.76 -1.68 7.49
C GLN A 113 -11.51 -1.28 6.21
N GLU A 114 -12.77 -0.87 6.33
CA GLU A 114 -13.61 -0.48 5.19
C GLU A 114 -13.08 0.78 4.50
N GLU A 115 -12.57 1.73 5.28
CA GLU A 115 -12.01 2.98 4.75
C GLU A 115 -10.68 2.73 4.04
N ALA A 116 -9.81 1.90 4.61
CA ALA A 116 -8.56 1.51 3.95
C ALA A 116 -8.82 0.74 2.65
N ARG A 117 -9.81 -0.15 2.64
CA ARG A 117 -10.26 -0.83 1.42
C ARG A 117 -10.77 0.18 0.38
N LYS A 118 -11.56 1.17 0.78
CA LYS A 118 -12.04 2.24 -0.10
C LYS A 118 -10.88 3.04 -0.68
N VAL A 119 -9.88 3.42 0.13
CA VAL A 119 -8.67 4.11 -0.35
C VAL A 119 -7.93 3.26 -1.37
N TYR A 120 -7.77 1.96 -1.10
CA TYR A 120 -7.13 1.04 -2.03
C TYR A 120 -7.88 0.98 -3.38
N ASP A 121 -9.19 0.76 -3.35
CA ASP A 121 -10.01 0.64 -4.57
C ASP A 121 -9.98 1.95 -5.39
N GLU A 122 -10.05 3.11 -4.74
CA GLU A 122 -9.89 4.42 -5.38
C GLU A 122 -8.49 4.59 -6.00
N THR A 123 -7.44 4.17 -5.29
CA THR A 123 -6.06 4.18 -5.82
C THR A 123 -5.94 3.33 -7.08
N VAL A 124 -6.50 2.11 -7.10
CA VAL A 124 -6.44 1.25 -8.30
C VAL A 124 -7.20 1.88 -9.48
N LEU A 125 -8.34 2.53 -9.23
CA LEU A 125 -9.05 3.27 -10.27
C LEU A 125 -8.22 4.43 -10.82
N ASP A 126 -7.54 5.18 -9.96
CA ASP A 126 -6.66 6.27 -10.39
C ASP A 126 -5.44 5.77 -11.16
N LEU A 127 -4.83 4.66 -10.73
CA LEU A 127 -3.74 4.02 -11.48
C LEU A 127 -4.21 3.53 -12.85
N ARG A 128 -5.42 2.96 -12.95
CA ARG A 128 -5.99 2.56 -14.24
C ARG A 128 -6.19 3.76 -15.15
N ARG A 129 -6.69 4.90 -14.64
CA ARG A 129 -6.82 6.15 -15.41
C ARG A 129 -5.48 6.70 -15.85
N LEU A 130 -4.49 6.69 -14.96
CA LEU A 130 -3.16 7.25 -15.19
C LEU A 130 -2.32 6.42 -16.17
N LEU A 131 -2.42 5.10 -16.08
CA LEU A 131 -1.52 4.15 -16.77
C LEU A 131 -2.25 3.24 -17.76
N GLY A 132 -3.51 3.54 -18.10
CA GLY A 132 -4.26 2.80 -19.11
C GLY A 132 -4.50 1.32 -18.77
N GLY A 133 -4.58 0.98 -17.48
CA GLY A 133 -4.78 -0.40 -17.02
C GLY A 133 -3.56 -1.32 -17.13
N VAL A 134 -2.36 -0.79 -17.44
CA VAL A 134 -1.14 -1.62 -17.55
C VAL A 134 -0.79 -2.33 -16.24
N LEU A 135 -1.16 -1.75 -15.09
CA LEU A 135 -0.98 -2.34 -13.77
C LEU A 135 -2.14 -3.24 -13.32
N ASP A 136 -3.13 -3.52 -14.17
CA ASP A 136 -4.26 -4.38 -13.78
C ASP A 136 -3.77 -5.79 -13.40
N LEU A 137 -4.20 -6.24 -12.22
CA LEU A 137 -3.94 -7.59 -11.73
C LEU A 137 -4.81 -8.61 -12.47
N LYS A 138 -4.23 -9.74 -12.85
CA LYS A 138 -4.89 -10.93 -13.41
C LYS A 138 -5.71 -11.65 -12.34
N PHE A 139 -5.20 -11.71 -11.11
CA PHE A 139 -5.87 -12.37 -9.99
C PHE A 139 -6.58 -11.34 -9.11
N THR A 140 -7.91 -11.27 -9.24
CA THR A 140 -8.73 -10.28 -8.54
C THR A 140 -9.09 -10.68 -7.10
N ASN A 141 -8.64 -11.86 -6.64
CA ASN A 141 -8.84 -12.34 -5.27
C ASN A 141 -7.84 -11.66 -4.33
N LEU A 142 -8.01 -10.36 -4.16
CA LEU A 142 -7.19 -9.53 -3.30
C LEU A 142 -7.89 -9.29 -1.96
N ASN A 143 -7.13 -9.51 -0.91
CA ASN A 143 -7.49 -9.14 0.45
C ASN A 143 -6.73 -7.87 0.86
N VAL A 144 -7.44 -6.86 1.36
CA VAL A 144 -6.82 -5.66 1.95
C VAL A 144 -7.10 -5.72 3.44
N GLN A 145 -6.07 -5.60 4.28
CA GLN A 145 -6.21 -5.69 5.72
C GLN A 145 -5.55 -4.51 6.42
N VAL A 146 -6.21 -3.99 7.46
CA VAL A 146 -5.64 -2.98 8.35
C VAL A 146 -5.07 -3.65 9.59
N PHE A 147 -3.92 -3.18 10.04
CA PHE A 147 -3.32 -3.64 11.28
C PHE A 147 -2.88 -2.46 12.13
N ASP A 148 -2.98 -2.60 13.46
CA ASP A 148 -2.55 -1.58 14.41
C ASP A 148 -1.12 -1.79 14.90
N VAL A 149 -0.65 -3.03 14.94
CA VAL A 149 0.65 -3.40 15.51
C VAL A 149 1.73 -3.26 14.47
N ASP A 150 2.87 -2.65 14.80
CA ASP A 150 4.12 -2.82 14.05
C ASP A 150 4.45 -4.34 13.96
N TYR A 151 3.90 -4.99 12.93
CA TYR A 151 3.65 -6.42 12.83
C TYR A 151 4.94 -7.25 12.82
N TRP A 152 6.11 -6.60 12.77
CA TRP A 152 7.40 -7.26 12.61
C TRP A 152 8.37 -7.16 13.79
N ASN A 153 8.01 -6.46 14.87
CA ASN A 153 8.91 -6.28 16.01
C ASN A 153 8.94 -7.47 17.01
N HIS A 154 8.17 -8.55 16.77
CA HIS A 154 8.05 -9.67 17.70
C HIS A 154 9.09 -10.80 17.55
N ARG A 155 9.95 -10.82 16.52
CA ARG A 155 10.98 -11.88 16.37
C ARG A 155 12.12 -11.80 17.40
N SER A 156 12.24 -10.69 18.15
CA SER A 156 13.32 -10.45 19.12
C SER A 156 12.86 -10.37 20.57
N GLY A 157 11.55 -10.54 20.86
CA GLY A 157 11.02 -10.49 22.23
C GLY A 157 11.24 -9.16 22.97
N ARG A 158 11.69 -8.11 22.28
CA ARG A 158 11.84 -6.75 22.81
C ARG A 158 11.25 -5.75 21.82
N PRO A 159 10.40 -4.81 22.26
CA PRO A 159 9.98 -3.69 21.41
C PRO A 159 11.23 -2.88 21.04
N VAL A 160 11.66 -2.93 19.77
CA VAL A 160 12.71 -2.04 19.30
C VAL A 160 12.00 -0.78 18.84
N ALA A 161 11.97 0.24 19.70
CA ALA A 161 11.24 1.50 19.49
C ALA A 161 11.63 2.26 18.19
N GLU A 162 12.67 1.80 17.50
CA GLU A 162 13.33 2.51 16.40
C GLU A 162 13.41 1.72 15.08
N THR A 163 12.94 0.47 15.00
CA THR A 163 13.12 -0.37 13.80
C THR A 163 11.85 -1.08 13.30
N MET A 164 10.95 -0.31 12.69
CA MET A 164 10.25 -0.53 11.40
C MET A 164 8.83 0.08 11.37
N ARG A 165 8.70 1.30 10.83
CA ARG A 165 7.39 1.88 10.49
C ARG A 165 7.10 1.69 9.00
N ARG A 166 6.97 0.44 8.53
CA ARG A 166 6.46 0.20 7.16
C ARG A 166 4.97 0.50 7.16
N PRO A 167 4.49 1.50 6.39
CA PRO A 167 3.07 1.86 6.39
C PRO A 167 2.20 0.83 5.66
N GLY A 168 2.82 -0.13 4.95
CA GLY A 168 2.16 -1.30 4.41
C GLY A 168 3.14 -2.36 3.93
N PHE A 169 2.61 -3.50 3.49
CA PHE A 169 3.34 -4.51 2.72
C PHE A 169 2.38 -5.40 1.91
N ALA A 170 2.86 -5.88 0.78
CA ALA A 170 2.18 -6.85 -0.07
C ALA A 170 2.69 -8.28 0.16
N GLN A 171 1.79 -9.26 0.07
CA GLN A 171 2.10 -10.68 0.09
C GLN A 171 1.37 -11.39 -1.05
N THR A 172 2.09 -12.27 -1.74
CA THR A 172 1.54 -13.19 -2.73
C THR A 172 1.77 -14.62 -2.28
N ILE A 173 0.71 -15.43 -2.28
CA ILE A 173 0.80 -16.87 -2.07
C ILE A 173 0.44 -17.54 -3.38
N THR A 174 1.36 -18.35 -3.90
CA THR A 174 1.16 -19.11 -5.15
C THR A 174 0.80 -20.55 -4.83
N ALA A 175 -0.31 -21.04 -5.38
CA ALA A 175 -0.76 -22.42 -5.26
C ALA A 175 -1.06 -22.96 -6.66
N GLY A 176 -0.12 -23.70 -7.23
CA GLY A 176 -0.21 -24.16 -8.62
C GLY A 176 -0.21 -22.98 -9.60
N ARG A 177 -1.30 -22.83 -10.35
CA ARG A 177 -1.49 -21.73 -11.32
C ARG A 177 -2.27 -20.54 -10.73
N GLU A 178 -2.66 -20.59 -9.46
CA GLU A 178 -3.39 -19.51 -8.81
C GLU A 178 -2.47 -18.69 -7.91
N MET A 179 -2.69 -17.37 -7.90
CA MET A 179 -2.10 -16.46 -6.93
C MET A 179 -3.20 -15.86 -6.04
N LYS A 180 -2.93 -15.79 -4.74
CA LYS A 180 -3.73 -15.05 -3.77
C LYS A 180 -2.92 -13.88 -3.24
N HIS A 181 -3.50 -12.69 -3.32
CA HIS A 181 -2.82 -11.47 -2.92
C HIS A 181 -3.40 -10.94 -1.61
N THR A 182 -2.53 -10.43 -0.75
CA THR A 182 -2.91 -9.68 0.45
C THR A 182 -2.08 -8.41 0.53
N ILE A 183 -2.73 -7.28 0.78
CA ILE A 183 -2.05 -6.02 1.15
C ILE A 183 -2.43 -5.71 2.59
N LEU A 184 -1.41 -5.53 3.41
CA LEU A 184 -1.53 -5.17 4.81
C LEU A 184 -1.14 -3.70 4.96
N LEU A 185 -1.98 -2.91 5.60
CA LEU A 185 -1.88 -1.46 5.72
C LEU A 185 -1.87 -1.06 7.19
N LEU A 186 -0.93 -0.20 7.57
CA LEU A 186 -0.83 0.32 8.93
C LEU A 186 -2.01 1.28 9.20
N SER A 187 -2.67 1.13 10.34
CA SER A 187 -3.69 2.06 10.79
C SER A 187 -3.09 3.42 11.18
N GLY A 188 -3.92 4.47 11.17
CA GLY A 188 -3.48 5.80 11.57
C GLY A 188 -2.52 6.45 10.58
N VAL A 189 -2.64 6.10 9.29
CA VAL A 189 -1.92 6.73 8.17
C VAL A 189 -2.86 7.74 7.51
N PRO A 190 -2.40 8.97 7.18
CA PRO A 190 -3.21 9.93 6.43
C PRO A 190 -3.73 9.34 5.11
N ARG A 191 -4.96 9.68 4.70
CA ARG A 191 -5.59 9.13 3.49
C ARG A 191 -4.71 9.20 2.23
N ASP A 192 -4.09 10.36 1.99
CA ASP A 192 -3.24 10.57 0.82
C ASP A 192 -1.92 9.81 0.90
N ASP A 193 -1.33 9.73 2.09
CA ASP A 193 -0.16 8.90 2.37
C ASP A 193 -0.49 7.42 2.13
N LEU A 194 -1.65 6.97 2.62
CA LEU A 194 -2.12 5.61 2.46
C LEU A 194 -2.37 5.26 1.00
N ALA A 195 -2.87 6.21 0.20
CA ALA A 195 -3.04 6.02 -1.24
C ALA A 195 -1.70 5.76 -1.96
N SER A 196 -0.65 6.52 -1.62
CA SER A 196 0.71 6.28 -2.13
C SER A 196 1.24 4.90 -1.73
N VAL A 197 0.99 4.48 -0.48
CA VAL A 197 1.34 3.13 -0.01
C VAL A 197 0.58 2.06 -0.78
N CYS A 198 -0.72 2.23 -0.99
CA CYS A 198 -1.52 1.31 -1.79
C CYS A 198 -0.97 1.18 -3.22
N ALA A 199 -0.52 2.27 -3.83
CA ALA A 199 0.07 2.24 -5.17
C ALA A 199 1.42 1.49 -5.20
N HIS A 200 2.26 1.73 -4.19
CA HIS A 200 3.51 1.01 -4.00
C HIS A 200 3.26 -0.50 -3.86
N GLU A 201 2.39 -0.90 -2.92
CA GLU A 201 2.10 -2.31 -2.65
C GLU A 201 1.37 -2.99 -3.81
N HIS A 202 0.48 -2.28 -4.52
CA HIS A 202 -0.16 -2.81 -5.73
C HIS A 202 0.87 -3.12 -6.82
N THR A 203 1.93 -2.32 -6.92
CA THR A 203 3.01 -2.56 -7.89
C THR A 203 3.78 -3.82 -7.57
N HIS A 204 4.05 -4.11 -6.28
CA HIS A 204 4.63 -5.39 -5.86
C HIS A 204 3.76 -6.59 -6.28
N LEU A 205 2.43 -6.50 -6.14
CA LEU A 205 1.53 -7.54 -6.62
C LEU A 205 1.62 -7.73 -8.14
N TRP A 206 1.61 -6.62 -8.88
CA TRP A 206 1.73 -6.67 -10.34
C TRP A 206 3.05 -7.29 -10.79
N LEU A 207 4.16 -6.96 -10.14
CA LEU A 207 5.46 -7.56 -10.40
C LEU A 207 5.43 -9.07 -10.14
N ASN A 208 4.83 -9.52 -9.04
CA ASN A 208 4.67 -10.95 -8.74
C ASN A 208 3.90 -11.72 -9.83
N GLU A 209 2.89 -11.10 -10.46
CA GLU A 209 2.10 -11.74 -11.52
C GLU A 209 2.73 -11.68 -12.92
N ASN A 210 3.66 -10.76 -13.15
CA ASN A 210 4.15 -10.42 -14.49
C ASN A 210 5.64 -10.67 -14.69
N MET A 211 6.43 -10.74 -13.62
CA MET A 211 7.83 -11.15 -13.73
C MET A 211 7.94 -12.67 -13.85
N PRO A 212 8.65 -13.19 -14.87
CA PRO A 212 8.97 -14.61 -14.96
C PRO A 212 9.77 -15.08 -13.74
N GLU A 213 9.60 -16.33 -13.30
CA GLU A 213 10.31 -16.88 -12.12
C GLU A 213 11.84 -16.79 -12.21
N LEU A 214 12.39 -16.93 -13.43
CA LEU A 214 13.84 -16.84 -13.68
C LEU A 214 14.36 -15.40 -13.83
N ARG A 215 13.47 -14.40 -13.80
CA ARG A 215 13.85 -12.99 -13.92
C ARG A 215 14.40 -12.49 -12.59
N ALA A 216 15.71 -12.36 -12.51
CA ALA A 216 16.37 -11.71 -11.37
C ALA A 216 16.43 -10.19 -11.56
N MET A 217 15.72 -9.44 -10.72
CA MET A 217 15.80 -7.99 -10.63
C MET A 217 16.36 -7.59 -9.26
N GLU A 218 17.23 -6.58 -9.23
CA GLU A 218 17.80 -6.07 -7.99
C GLU A 218 16.70 -5.51 -7.08
N GLN A 219 16.76 -5.78 -5.77
CA GLN A 219 15.77 -5.31 -4.80
C GLN A 219 15.55 -3.78 -4.87
N ASN A 220 16.61 -2.98 -4.93
CA ASN A 220 16.47 -1.51 -5.02
C ASN A 220 15.77 -1.06 -6.32
N THR A 221 15.91 -1.84 -7.39
CA THR A 221 15.19 -1.59 -8.65
C THR A 221 13.72 -1.96 -8.52
N ILE A 222 13.39 -3.08 -7.87
CA ILE A 222 12.00 -3.45 -7.52
C ILE A 222 11.35 -2.33 -6.70
N GLU A 223 11.97 -1.95 -5.57
CA GLU A 223 11.41 -0.94 -4.68
C GLU A 223 11.36 0.44 -5.34
N GLY A 224 12.34 0.77 -6.18
CA GLY A 224 12.34 1.98 -6.98
C GLY A 224 11.19 2.04 -7.98
N LEU A 225 10.82 0.91 -8.61
CA LEU A 225 9.66 0.85 -9.51
C LEU A 225 8.36 1.04 -8.75
N CYS A 226 8.22 0.40 -7.58
CA CYS A 226 7.06 0.57 -6.70
C CYS A 226 6.93 2.03 -6.22
N GLU A 227 8.04 2.66 -5.82
CA GLU A 227 8.08 4.09 -5.47
C GLU A 227 7.80 5.00 -6.67
N LEU A 228 8.22 4.64 -7.88
CA LEU A 228 7.92 5.41 -9.10
C LEU A 228 6.40 5.45 -9.37
N VAL A 229 5.70 4.32 -9.22
CA VAL A 229 4.24 4.29 -9.38
C VAL A 229 3.56 5.18 -8.34
N ALA A 230 3.98 5.10 -7.08
CA ALA A 230 3.49 5.97 -6.01
C ALA A 230 3.79 7.45 -6.29
N PHE A 231 4.98 7.77 -6.82
CA PHE A 231 5.38 9.11 -7.22
C PHE A 231 4.49 9.67 -8.34
N LYS A 232 4.18 8.86 -9.36
CA LYS A 232 3.30 9.26 -10.47
C LYS A 232 1.86 9.50 -9.99
N LEU A 233 1.35 8.68 -9.07
CA LEU A 233 0.05 8.92 -8.43
C LEU A 233 0.07 10.23 -7.62
N ALA A 234 1.10 10.45 -6.80
CA ALA A 234 1.24 11.66 -6.01
C ALA A 234 1.31 12.91 -6.89
N ALA A 235 2.02 12.86 -8.01
CA ALA A 235 2.06 13.94 -9.00
C ALA A 235 0.68 14.20 -9.62
N ALA A 236 -0.05 13.15 -10.02
CA ALA A 236 -1.40 13.27 -10.58
C ALA A 236 -2.41 13.87 -9.57
N ARG A 237 -2.21 13.63 -8.27
CA ARG A 237 -3.02 14.20 -7.18
C ARG A 237 -2.48 15.52 -6.64
N GLN A 238 -1.42 16.10 -7.23
CA GLN A 238 -0.80 17.36 -6.79
C GLN A 238 -0.27 17.32 -5.34
N LEU A 239 0.19 16.15 -4.89
CA LEU A 239 0.70 15.92 -3.54
C LEU A 239 2.22 16.14 -3.47
N GLU A 240 2.65 17.41 -3.51
CA GLU A 240 4.09 17.78 -3.56
C GLU A 240 4.91 17.28 -2.36
N THR A 241 4.32 17.30 -1.17
CA THR A 241 4.96 16.76 0.05
C THR A 241 5.25 15.26 -0.10
N GLN A 242 4.35 14.51 -0.73
CA GLN A 242 4.54 13.08 -0.99
C GLN A 242 5.62 12.83 -2.03
N GLN A 243 5.61 13.59 -3.13
CA GLN A 243 6.67 13.53 -4.14
C GLN A 243 8.05 13.79 -3.51
N THR A 244 8.16 14.80 -2.66
CA THR A 244 9.42 15.13 -1.96
C THR A 244 9.84 14.02 -0.99
N ARG A 245 8.89 13.44 -0.25
CA ARG A 245 9.17 12.32 0.66
C ARG A 245 9.72 11.11 -0.09
N ILE A 246 9.08 10.72 -1.19
CA ILE A 246 9.48 9.57 -2.01
C ILE A 246 10.89 9.78 -2.57
N ARG A 247 11.18 10.97 -3.12
CA ARG A 247 12.51 11.33 -3.65
C ARG A 247 13.62 11.31 -2.59
N ARG A 248 13.31 11.71 -1.36
CA ARG A 248 14.25 11.70 -0.24
C ARG A 248 14.38 10.33 0.44
N ASN A 249 13.55 9.35 0.07
CA ASN A 249 13.57 8.04 0.69
C ASN A 249 14.88 7.30 0.34
N THR A 250 15.66 6.95 1.37
CA THR A 250 16.91 6.20 1.20
C THR A 250 16.69 4.71 0.95
N TYR A 251 15.44 4.22 1.09
CA TYR A 251 15.07 2.82 0.95
C TYR A 251 15.46 2.21 -0.41
N THR A 252 15.54 3.02 -1.47
CA THR A 252 15.90 2.57 -2.82
C THR A 252 17.37 2.81 -3.17
N ALA A 253 18.20 3.24 -2.22
CA ALA A 253 19.58 3.67 -2.45
C ALA A 253 19.74 4.68 -3.62
N GLY A 254 18.74 5.57 -3.78
CA GLY A 254 18.70 6.58 -4.84
C GLY A 254 18.17 6.08 -6.19
N ARG A 255 17.76 4.81 -6.31
CA ARG A 255 17.27 4.24 -7.57
C ARG A 255 15.99 4.92 -8.07
N ILE A 256 15.17 5.45 -7.16
CA ILE A 256 13.99 6.25 -7.51
C ILE A 256 14.32 7.43 -8.43
N GLU A 257 15.39 8.19 -8.18
CA GLU A 257 15.77 9.34 -9.03
C GLU A 257 16.18 8.88 -10.43
N THR A 258 16.87 7.73 -10.54
CA THR A 258 17.21 7.16 -11.84
C THR A 258 15.95 6.76 -12.61
N LEU A 259 14.98 6.14 -11.93
CA LEU A 259 13.74 5.68 -12.54
C LEU A 259 12.81 6.82 -12.94
N ILE A 260 12.77 7.91 -12.17
CA ILE A 260 12.07 9.15 -12.57
C ILE A 260 12.70 9.71 -13.85
N ALA A 261 14.02 9.84 -13.90
CA ALA A 261 14.72 10.34 -15.08
C ALA A 261 14.52 9.41 -16.30
N ALA A 262 14.50 8.10 -16.09
CA ALA A 262 14.26 7.13 -17.14
C ALA A 262 12.81 7.16 -17.64
N GLU A 263 11.83 7.30 -16.75
CA GLU A 263 10.42 7.43 -17.12
C GLU A 263 10.18 8.66 -18.00
N GLN A 264 10.85 9.78 -17.73
CA GLN A 264 10.76 10.98 -18.56
C GLN A 264 11.29 10.78 -19.99
N ARG A 265 12.27 9.89 -20.18
CA ARG A 265 12.88 9.64 -21.50
C ARG A 265 12.18 8.53 -22.28
N HIS A 266 11.83 7.45 -21.59
CA HIS A 266 11.36 6.20 -22.22
C HIS A 266 9.85 5.98 -22.03
N GLY A 267 9.23 6.69 -21.09
CA GLY A 267 7.82 6.54 -20.73
C GLY A 267 7.56 5.36 -19.79
N MET A 268 6.53 5.48 -18.95
CA MET A 268 6.19 4.48 -17.94
C MET A 268 5.92 3.08 -18.52
N PHE A 269 5.28 3.02 -19.69
CA PHE A 269 4.98 1.75 -20.36
C PHE A 269 6.26 0.97 -20.69
N ALA A 270 7.31 1.65 -21.18
CA ALA A 270 8.58 1.01 -21.50
C ALA A 270 9.27 0.45 -20.25
N LEU A 271 9.21 1.17 -19.13
CA LEU A 271 9.76 0.71 -17.85
C LEU A 271 9.03 -0.53 -17.33
N LEU A 272 7.70 -0.56 -17.39
CA LEU A 272 6.93 -1.73 -16.95
C LEU A 272 7.14 -2.93 -17.88
N GLU A 273 7.21 -2.70 -19.19
CA GLU A 273 7.57 -3.77 -20.14
C GLU A 273 9.00 -4.29 -19.94
N TRP A 274 9.93 -3.42 -19.58
CA TRP A 274 11.28 -3.80 -19.20
C TRP A 274 11.28 -4.62 -17.90
N ALA A 275 10.47 -4.26 -16.90
CA ALA A 275 10.36 -5.06 -15.68
C ALA A 275 9.86 -6.48 -16.00
N ARG A 276 8.90 -6.59 -16.92
CA ARG A 276 8.29 -7.84 -17.38
C ARG A 276 9.23 -8.73 -18.21
N ARG A 277 10.00 -8.14 -19.12
CA ARG A 277 10.71 -8.88 -20.19
C ARG A 277 12.20 -8.57 -20.32
N GLY A 278 12.70 -7.59 -19.57
CA GLY A 278 14.11 -7.22 -19.56
C GLY A 278 15.00 -8.34 -19.01
N THR A 279 16.30 -8.25 -19.30
CA THR A 279 17.29 -9.25 -18.87
C THR A 279 18.27 -8.72 -17.83
N ASN A 280 18.41 -7.40 -17.71
CA ASN A 280 19.35 -6.76 -16.79
C ASN A 280 18.78 -6.64 -15.39
N ALA A 281 19.55 -6.92 -14.34
CA ALA A 281 19.05 -6.83 -12.96
C ALA A 281 18.69 -5.40 -12.52
N ILE A 282 19.33 -4.38 -13.12
CA ILE A 282 19.21 -2.97 -12.73
C ILE A 282 18.56 -2.19 -13.88
N ALA A 283 17.60 -1.32 -13.54
CA ALA A 283 17.01 -0.38 -14.46
C ALA A 283 17.85 0.91 -14.51
N ASP A 284 18.73 0.99 -15.48
CA ASP A 284 19.46 2.21 -15.85
C ASP A 284 19.12 2.64 -17.29
N ASP A 285 19.58 3.83 -17.67
CA ASP A 285 19.28 4.40 -18.99
C ASP A 285 19.79 3.52 -20.13
N ALA A 286 20.97 2.91 -19.99
CA ALA A 286 21.55 2.06 -21.02
C ALA A 286 20.75 0.76 -21.21
N SER A 287 20.34 0.12 -20.11
CA SER A 287 19.53 -1.09 -20.12
C SER A 287 18.14 -0.85 -20.71
N LEU A 288 17.53 0.30 -20.41
CA LEU A 288 16.22 0.70 -20.92
C LEU A 288 16.30 1.10 -22.39
N ALA A 289 17.31 1.87 -22.80
CA ALA A 289 17.54 2.20 -24.20
C ALA A 289 17.77 0.94 -25.05
N ALA A 290 18.61 0.01 -24.57
CA ALA A 290 18.86 -1.25 -25.24
C ALA A 290 17.60 -2.13 -25.33
N PHE A 291 16.76 -2.14 -24.29
CA PHE A 291 15.49 -2.85 -24.30
C PHE A 291 14.50 -2.24 -25.30
N SER A 292 14.32 -0.91 -25.28
CA SER A 292 13.44 -0.17 -26.17
C SER A 292 13.86 -0.30 -27.64
N ALA A 293 15.16 -0.30 -27.93
CA ALA A 293 15.67 -0.53 -29.28
C ALA A 293 15.32 -1.93 -29.82
N LYS A 294 15.33 -2.95 -28.95
CA LYS A 294 14.96 -4.34 -29.30
C LYS A 294 13.46 -4.58 -29.27
N ASN A 295 12.71 -3.76 -28.56
CA ASN A 295 11.27 -3.88 -28.36
C ASN A 295 10.61 -2.53 -28.66
N PRO A 296 10.67 -2.03 -29.90
CA PRO A 296 10.05 -0.76 -30.23
C PRO A 296 8.56 -0.83 -29.86
N PRO A 297 8.00 0.25 -29.27
CA PRO A 297 6.59 0.26 -28.91
C PRO A 297 5.78 -0.10 -30.14
N ARG A 298 4.96 -1.14 -30.02
CA ARG A 298 4.03 -1.50 -31.09
C ARG A 298 3.19 -0.24 -31.34
N PRO A 299 3.07 0.26 -32.58
CA PRO A 299 2.22 1.41 -32.84
C PRO A 299 0.87 1.12 -32.20
N ALA A 300 0.44 2.03 -31.31
CA ALA A 300 -0.88 1.93 -30.72
C ALA A 300 -1.86 1.67 -31.87
N PRO A 301 -2.79 0.70 -31.76
CA PRO A 301 -3.83 0.56 -32.76
C PRO A 301 -4.41 1.96 -32.97
N SER A 302 -4.29 2.49 -34.19
CA SER A 302 -4.70 3.85 -34.50
C SER A 302 -6.08 4.03 -33.89
N LEU A 303 -6.16 4.89 -32.87
CA LEU A 303 -7.44 5.37 -32.40
C LEU A 303 -8.08 5.97 -33.65
N VAL A 304 -9.09 5.27 -34.15
CA VAL A 304 -9.87 5.68 -35.31
C VAL A 304 -10.13 7.17 -35.17
N SER A 305 -9.79 7.93 -36.22
CA SER A 305 -9.93 9.37 -36.28
C SER A 305 -11.23 9.84 -35.62
N PRO A 306 -11.23 11.00 -34.93
CA PRO A 306 -12.42 11.50 -34.29
C PRO A 306 -13.54 11.59 -35.33
N VAL A 307 -14.57 10.77 -35.14
CA VAL A 307 -15.83 10.88 -35.88
C VAL A 307 -16.34 12.30 -35.61
N PRO A 308 -16.66 13.10 -36.64
CA PRO A 308 -17.16 14.45 -36.44
C PRO A 308 -18.42 14.42 -35.56
N ALA A 309 -18.45 15.33 -34.58
CA ALA A 309 -19.48 15.43 -33.56
C ALA A 309 -20.88 15.39 -34.17
N LYS A 310 -21.56 14.24 -34.04
CA LYS A 310 -23.01 14.18 -34.15
C LYS A 310 -23.61 14.67 -32.83
N ALA A 311 -24.64 15.49 -32.99
CA ALA A 311 -25.44 16.14 -31.95
C ALA A 311 -25.74 15.26 -30.72
N PRO A 312 -25.92 15.89 -29.53
CA PRO A 312 -26.11 15.16 -28.28
C PRO A 312 -27.33 14.23 -28.35
N PRO A 313 -27.19 12.96 -27.93
CA PRO A 313 -28.33 12.08 -27.83
C PRO A 313 -29.20 12.50 -26.63
N VAL A 314 -30.49 12.56 -26.92
CA VAL A 314 -31.59 12.70 -25.98
C VAL A 314 -31.46 11.68 -24.85
N LEU A 315 -31.64 12.17 -23.62
CA LEU A 315 -31.79 11.37 -22.41
C LEU A 315 -32.85 10.27 -22.63
N ASN A 316 -32.44 9.01 -22.53
CA ASN A 316 -33.36 7.91 -22.27
C ASN A 316 -33.06 7.32 -20.88
N PRO A 317 -34.07 7.18 -20.01
CA PRO A 317 -33.93 6.60 -18.68
C PRO A 317 -33.93 5.06 -18.75
N ALA A 318 -33.56 4.47 -17.61
CA ALA A 318 -33.54 3.04 -17.27
C ALA A 318 -32.16 2.35 -17.40
N ALA A 319 -31.30 2.65 -16.43
CA ALA A 319 -30.29 1.70 -16.00
C ALA A 319 -30.98 0.41 -15.53
N LYS A 320 -30.52 -0.73 -16.05
CA LYS A 320 -30.96 -2.07 -15.67
C LYS A 320 -30.69 -2.28 -14.16
N PRO A 321 -31.65 -2.82 -13.38
CA PRO A 321 -31.44 -3.01 -11.94
C PRO A 321 -30.28 -3.97 -11.66
N PRO A 322 -29.56 -3.81 -10.53
CA PRO A 322 -28.48 -4.71 -10.15
C PRO A 322 -28.99 -6.16 -10.02
N PRO A 323 -28.13 -7.18 -10.28
CA PRO A 323 -28.53 -8.57 -10.17
C PRO A 323 -29.01 -8.87 -8.73
N VAL A 324 -30.10 -9.64 -8.64
CA VAL A 324 -30.75 -10.05 -7.39
C VAL A 324 -29.72 -10.71 -6.45
N ALA A 325 -29.52 -10.16 -5.24
CA ALA A 325 -28.54 -10.68 -4.31
C ALA A 325 -28.96 -12.08 -3.81
N SER A 326 -28.27 -13.12 -4.28
CA SER A 326 -28.40 -14.49 -3.81
C SER A 326 -27.46 -14.75 -2.62
N LEU A 327 -27.72 -15.81 -1.85
CA LEU A 327 -26.78 -16.28 -0.84
C LEU A 327 -25.49 -16.76 -1.51
N ARG A 328 -24.34 -16.28 -1.02
CA ARG A 328 -23.01 -16.59 -1.52
C ARG A 328 -22.08 -16.90 -0.35
N LEU A 329 -21.46 -18.08 -0.40
CA LEU A 329 -20.38 -18.44 0.52
C LEU A 329 -19.11 -17.73 0.08
N ILE A 330 -18.58 -16.89 0.95
CA ILE A 330 -17.36 -16.09 0.75
C ILE A 330 -16.12 -16.85 1.24
N GLY A 331 -16.24 -17.59 2.35
CA GLY A 331 -15.10 -18.35 2.89
C GLY A 331 -15.48 -19.33 3.98
N LEU A 332 -14.61 -20.32 4.20
CA LEU A 332 -14.69 -21.29 5.29
C LEU A 332 -13.45 -21.16 6.18
N PHE A 333 -13.68 -21.07 7.49
CA PHE A 333 -12.65 -21.02 8.52
C PHE A 333 -12.72 -22.33 9.31
N LEU A 334 -11.89 -23.29 8.93
CA LEU A 334 -11.84 -24.61 9.52
C LEU A 334 -10.56 -24.75 10.33
N THR A 335 -10.68 -24.73 11.65
CA THR A 335 -9.61 -25.08 12.59
C THR A 335 -10.01 -26.33 13.37
N PRO A 336 -9.08 -27.06 14.00
CA PRO A 336 -9.42 -28.22 14.82
C PRO A 336 -10.41 -27.90 15.96
N LYS A 337 -10.43 -26.64 16.44
CA LYS A 337 -11.25 -26.20 17.57
C LYS A 337 -12.50 -25.41 17.18
N LYS A 338 -12.57 -24.91 15.94
CA LYS A 338 -13.63 -23.98 15.52
C LYS A 338 -13.92 -24.09 14.02
N ARG A 339 -15.21 -24.11 13.69
CA ARG A 339 -15.72 -24.06 12.31
C ARG A 339 -16.59 -22.82 12.15
N ALA A 340 -16.27 -21.98 11.18
CA ALA A 340 -17.09 -20.83 10.82
C ALA A 340 -17.14 -20.65 9.29
N ALA A 341 -18.21 -20.03 8.79
CA ALA A 341 -18.43 -19.77 7.37
C ALA A 341 -18.86 -18.32 7.18
N GLN A 342 -18.31 -17.62 6.19
CA GLN A 342 -18.73 -16.25 5.87
C GLN A 342 -19.70 -16.28 4.69
N VAL A 343 -20.93 -15.81 4.90
CA VAL A 343 -22.02 -15.80 3.90
C VAL A 343 -22.58 -14.38 3.82
N ASN A 344 -22.57 -13.77 2.62
CA ASN A 344 -23.01 -12.38 2.37
C ASN A 344 -22.50 -11.39 3.44
N ASP A 345 -21.18 -11.40 3.66
CA ASP A 345 -20.43 -10.57 4.62
C ASP A 345 -20.66 -10.85 6.11
N GLN A 346 -21.49 -11.84 6.46
CA GLN A 346 -21.73 -12.23 7.84
C GLN A 346 -21.06 -13.57 8.18
N LEU A 347 -20.44 -13.65 9.35
CA LEU A 347 -19.81 -14.86 9.86
C LEU A 347 -20.84 -15.74 10.58
N PHE A 348 -20.88 -17.02 10.26
CA PHE A 348 -21.76 -18.02 10.86
C PHE A 348 -20.96 -19.11 11.55
N GLU A 349 -21.39 -19.49 12.75
CA GLU A 349 -21.04 -20.74 13.42
C GLU A 349 -22.22 -21.75 13.30
N PRO A 350 -22.00 -23.07 13.50
CA PRO A 350 -23.09 -24.04 13.48
C PRO A 350 -24.16 -23.68 14.53
N GLY A 351 -25.41 -23.50 14.09
CA GLY A 351 -26.53 -23.09 14.92
C GLY A 351 -26.87 -21.60 14.87
N ASP A 352 -25.97 -20.74 14.37
CA ASP A 352 -26.20 -19.29 14.27
C ASP A 352 -27.41 -18.97 13.39
N VAL A 353 -28.18 -17.94 13.77
CA VAL A 353 -29.26 -17.37 12.97
C VAL A 353 -29.01 -15.87 12.78
N ARG A 354 -29.02 -15.38 11.54
CA ARG A 354 -28.80 -13.96 11.23
C ARG A 354 -29.72 -13.42 10.15
N ARG A 355 -29.90 -12.10 10.12
CA ARG A 355 -30.67 -11.39 9.09
C ARG A 355 -29.77 -11.03 7.92
N ILE A 356 -30.05 -11.58 6.74
CA ILE A 356 -29.32 -11.30 5.49
C ILE A 356 -30.27 -10.61 4.51
N GLN A 357 -29.79 -9.57 3.83
CA GLN A 357 -30.50 -8.94 2.73
C GLN A 357 -30.30 -9.74 1.43
N LEU A 358 -31.39 -10.26 0.88
CA LEU A 358 -31.45 -11.03 -0.37
C LEU A 358 -32.31 -10.26 -1.38
N GLY A 359 -31.66 -9.37 -2.13
CA GLY A 359 -32.32 -8.40 -3.00
C GLY A 359 -33.10 -7.37 -2.18
N GLU A 360 -34.40 -7.27 -2.44
CA GLU A 360 -35.30 -6.35 -1.73
C GLU A 360 -35.89 -6.94 -0.43
N LYS A 361 -35.60 -8.22 -0.12
CA LYS A 361 -36.13 -8.91 1.06
C LYS A 361 -35.05 -9.14 2.11
N ILE A 362 -35.41 -9.01 3.39
CA ILE A 362 -34.57 -9.44 4.51
C ILE A 362 -35.05 -10.84 4.92
N ALA A 363 -34.15 -11.81 4.88
CA ALA A 363 -34.43 -13.19 5.26
C ALA A 363 -33.66 -13.58 6.54
N MET A 364 -34.27 -14.43 7.38
CA MET A 364 -33.61 -15.07 8.50
C MET A 364 -32.87 -16.31 8.00
N VAL A 365 -31.54 -16.30 8.06
CA VAL A 365 -30.69 -17.39 7.59
C VAL A 365 -30.10 -18.10 8.80
N LYS A 366 -30.35 -19.41 8.92
CA LYS A 366 -29.79 -20.26 9.97
C LYS A 366 -28.69 -21.15 9.39
N CYS A 367 -27.52 -21.15 10.01
CA CYS A 367 -26.46 -22.10 9.69
C CYS A 367 -26.73 -23.44 10.36
N ILE A 368 -26.99 -24.47 9.55
CA ILE A 368 -27.28 -25.82 10.04
C ILE A 368 -25.98 -26.58 10.27
N GLU A 369 -25.09 -26.58 9.28
CA GLU A 369 -23.88 -27.40 9.29
C GLU A 369 -22.75 -26.73 8.48
N ILE A 370 -21.52 -26.82 8.97
CA ILE A 370 -20.31 -26.35 8.26
C ILE A 370 -19.41 -27.56 7.97
N ARG A 371 -19.36 -27.93 6.70
CA ARG A 371 -18.56 -29.05 6.17
C ARG A 371 -17.18 -28.57 5.73
N THR A 372 -16.35 -29.52 5.31
CA THR A 372 -14.98 -29.25 4.84
C THR A 372 -14.94 -28.31 3.63
N ASN A 373 -15.95 -28.34 2.77
CA ASN A 373 -16.02 -27.56 1.53
C ASN A 373 -17.41 -26.99 1.25
N ALA A 374 -18.31 -26.92 2.24
CA ALA A 374 -19.64 -26.37 2.04
C ALA A 374 -20.24 -25.88 3.36
N VAL A 375 -21.24 -25.00 3.25
CA VAL A 375 -22.14 -24.65 4.37
C VAL A 375 -23.57 -24.99 3.98
N VAL A 376 -24.31 -25.58 4.93
CA VAL A 376 -25.73 -25.90 4.78
C VAL A 376 -26.54 -24.88 5.58
N LEU A 377 -27.44 -24.18 4.91
CA LEU A 377 -28.24 -23.09 5.47
C LEU A 377 -29.75 -23.39 5.33
N SER A 378 -30.55 -22.91 6.29
CA SER A 378 -32.01 -22.79 6.16
C SER A 378 -32.37 -21.31 6.06
N VAL A 379 -33.36 -20.98 5.22
CA VAL A 379 -33.83 -19.61 4.97
C VAL A 379 -35.30 -19.51 5.41
N ASP A 380 -35.60 -18.53 6.26
CA ASP A 380 -36.93 -18.23 6.81
C ASP A 380 -37.63 -19.44 7.45
N GLY A 381 -36.85 -20.34 8.07
CA GLY A 381 -37.37 -21.54 8.73
C GLY A 381 -37.85 -22.63 7.77
N SER A 382 -37.55 -22.51 6.47
CA SER A 382 -37.88 -23.53 5.47
C SER A 382 -37.21 -24.87 5.79
N THR A 383 -37.94 -25.96 5.56
CA THR A 383 -37.42 -27.34 5.61
C THR A 383 -36.47 -27.65 4.45
N ASN A 384 -36.46 -26.81 3.40
CA ASN A 384 -35.54 -26.95 2.28
C ASN A 384 -34.22 -26.26 2.62
N HIS A 385 -33.14 -27.05 2.64
CA HIS A 385 -31.80 -26.54 2.92
C HIS A 385 -31.09 -26.09 1.65
N VAL A 386 -30.44 -24.93 1.72
CA VAL A 386 -29.55 -24.40 0.68
C VAL A 386 -28.12 -24.81 1.04
N THR A 387 -27.48 -25.60 0.18
CA THR A 387 -26.06 -25.94 0.33
C THR A 387 -25.24 -24.99 -0.54
N LEU A 388 -24.46 -24.12 0.10
CA LEU A 388 -23.48 -23.30 -0.59
C LEU A 388 -22.15 -24.03 -0.56
N TRP A 389 -21.72 -24.46 -1.73
CA TRP A 389 -20.42 -25.08 -1.90
C TRP A 389 -19.35 -24.01 -1.89
N HIS A 390 -18.31 -24.22 -1.10
CA HIS A 390 -17.07 -23.50 -1.29
C HIS A 390 -16.57 -24.00 -2.62
N VAL A 391 -16.60 -23.13 -3.64
CA VAL A 391 -16.07 -23.46 -4.95
C VAL A 391 -14.56 -23.49 -4.81
N GLY A 392 -14.05 -24.58 -4.21
CA GLY A 392 -12.68 -25.00 -4.35
C GLY A 392 -12.51 -25.36 -5.81
N ARG A 393 -11.72 -24.57 -6.52
CA ARG A 393 -11.00 -25.07 -7.68
C ARG A 393 -9.67 -25.62 -7.20
#